data_AF-A0A849P9C0-F1
#
_entry.id   AF-A0A849P9C0-F1
#
_cell.length_a   1.000
_cell.length_b   1.000
_cell.length_c   1.000
_cell.angle_alpha   90.00
_cell.angle_beta   90.00
_cell.angle_gamma   90.00
#
_symmetry.space_group_name_H-M   'P 1'
#
loop_
_entity.id
_entity.type
_entity.pdbx_description
1 polymer ?
#
loop_
_entity_poly.entity_id
_entity_poly.type
_entity_poly.pdbx_seq_one_letter_code
_entity_poly.pdbx_strand_id
1 'polypeptide(L)'
;MQLMQDFFASKTDDFFVLSALAYEDKTSQVSLDEEVLDRYEQAKQTGFLQPLTDEFLSWIQGKSQFLYQFINFTFNAEYYVPFVKMMMYLKPHQLVVGDLCVLISPKLQIALYPHDDIGFGVIALDDDPRLGIEFLRFCEKDGRFSVHIDADVLKESERV
;
A
#
# COMPACT_ATOMS: atom_id res chain seq x y z
N MET A 1 -2.16 -8.23 4.46
CA MET A 1 -2.18 -8.82 3.09
C MET A 1 -2.99 -10.11 2.98
N GLN A 2 -2.99 -11.04 3.96
CA GLN A 2 -3.82 -12.25 3.86
C GLN A 2 -5.31 -11.93 3.70
N LEU A 3 -5.86 -10.98 4.45
CA LEU A 3 -7.25 -10.54 4.32
C LEU A 3 -7.62 -10.06 2.91
N MET A 4 -6.70 -9.34 2.24
CA MET A 4 -6.87 -8.91 0.85
C MET A 4 -6.89 -10.12 -0.09
N GLN A 5 -5.97 -11.06 0.09
CA GLN A 5 -5.94 -12.30 -0.69
C GLN A 5 -7.18 -13.17 -0.46
N ASP A 6 -7.70 -13.24 0.77
CA ASP A 6 -8.88 -14.04 1.12
C ASP A 6 -10.16 -13.42 0.55
N PHE A 7 -10.30 -12.10 0.63
CA PHE A 7 -11.49 -11.40 0.14
C PHE A 7 -11.55 -11.36 -1.38
N PHE A 8 -10.44 -10.99 -2.04
CA PHE A 8 -10.39 -10.87 -3.50
C PHE A 8 -10.10 -12.21 -4.19
N ALA A 9 -9.61 -13.22 -3.46
CA ALA A 9 -9.31 -14.55 -3.95
C ALA A 9 -8.46 -14.51 -5.24
N SER A 10 -8.91 -15.16 -6.32
CA SER A 10 -8.21 -15.20 -7.60
C SER A 10 -8.21 -13.86 -8.37
N LYS A 11 -8.88 -12.82 -7.86
CA LYS A 11 -8.91 -11.48 -8.48
C LYS A 11 -7.69 -10.63 -8.10
N THR A 12 -6.75 -11.15 -7.32
CA THR A 12 -5.53 -10.41 -6.97
C THR A 12 -4.74 -10.00 -8.19
N ASP A 13 -4.76 -10.79 -9.27
CA ASP A 13 -4.06 -10.47 -10.52
C ASP A 13 -4.67 -9.27 -11.27
N ASP A 14 -5.86 -8.81 -10.86
CA ASP A 14 -6.47 -7.59 -11.38
C ASP A 14 -5.87 -6.32 -10.72
N PHE A 15 -4.93 -6.45 -9.78
CA PHE A 15 -4.27 -5.34 -9.11
C PHE A 15 -2.87 -5.06 -9.67
N PHE A 16 -2.50 -3.78 -9.70
CA PHE A 16 -1.11 -3.34 -9.76
C PHE A 16 -0.82 -2.38 -8.62
N VAL A 17 0.45 -2.14 -8.31
CA VAL A 17 0.85 -1.18 -7.28
C VAL A 17 1.42 0.07 -7.91
N LEU A 18 0.88 1.23 -7.52
CA LEU A 18 1.47 2.54 -7.69
C LEU A 18 2.22 2.89 -6.40
N SER A 19 3.52 3.14 -6.48
CA SER A 19 4.32 3.55 -5.33
C SER A 19 5.19 4.76 -5.62
N ALA A 20 5.45 5.57 -4.60
CA ALA A 20 6.57 6.50 -4.56
C ALA A 20 7.17 6.43 -3.16
N LEU A 21 8.10 5.50 -3.01
CA LEU A 21 8.73 5.13 -1.75
C LEU A 21 10.24 5.22 -1.92
N ALA A 22 10.91 5.65 -0.86
CA ALA A 22 12.36 5.66 -0.79
C ALA A 22 12.86 4.73 0.31
N TYR A 23 14.08 4.22 0.14
CA TYR A 23 14.77 3.46 1.17
C TYR A 23 15.74 4.34 1.96
N GLU A 24 15.88 4.06 3.24
CA GLU A 24 16.95 4.63 4.06
C GLU A 24 17.84 3.50 4.60
N ASP A 25 19.12 3.52 4.21
CA ASP A 25 20.06 2.43 4.50
C ASP A 25 20.62 2.51 5.93
N LYS A 26 19.74 2.28 6.90
CA LYS A 26 20.04 2.14 8.33
C LYS A 26 19.89 0.69 8.80
N THR A 27 19.97 -0.28 7.88
CA THR A 27 19.78 -1.71 8.16
C THR A 27 20.74 -2.24 9.22
N SER A 28 21.94 -1.67 9.35
CA SER A 28 22.89 -1.99 10.42
C SER A 28 22.39 -1.68 11.83
N GLN A 29 21.32 -0.88 11.97
CA GLN A 29 20.72 -0.46 13.23
C GLN A 29 19.47 -1.28 13.60
N VAL A 30 19.02 -2.17 12.71
CA VAL A 30 17.79 -2.96 12.86
C VAL A 30 18.10 -4.42 12.56
N SER A 31 17.82 -5.32 13.50
CA SER A 31 17.92 -6.75 13.24
C SER A 31 16.72 -7.19 12.40
N LEU A 32 16.94 -7.49 11.12
CA LEU A 32 15.93 -8.01 10.20
C LEU A 32 16.18 -9.50 9.92
N ASP A 33 15.11 -10.25 9.74
CA ASP A 33 15.20 -11.63 9.24
C ASP A 33 15.76 -11.63 7.80
N GLU A 34 16.52 -12.66 7.45
CA GLU A 34 17.19 -12.79 6.14
C GLU A 34 16.19 -12.67 4.97
N GLU A 35 15.00 -13.28 5.10
CA GLU A 35 13.95 -13.17 4.09
C GLU A 35 13.48 -11.73 3.88
N VAL A 36 13.34 -10.95 4.96
CA VAL A 36 12.93 -9.53 4.87
C VAL A 36 14.02 -8.70 4.20
N LEU A 37 15.29 -8.96 4.55
CA LEU A 37 16.43 -8.29 3.95
C LEU A 37 16.53 -8.57 2.45
N ASP A 38 16.37 -9.82 2.03
CA ASP A 38 16.37 -10.20 0.61
C ASP A 38 15.25 -9.49 -0.17
N ARG A 39 14.06 -9.39 0.42
CA ARG A 39 12.94 -8.65 -0.19
C ARG A 39 13.19 -7.16 -0.25
N TYR A 40 13.82 -6.58 0.78
CA TYR A 40 14.22 -5.18 0.80
C TYR A 40 15.21 -4.86 -0.33
N GLU A 41 16.23 -5.70 -0.51
CA GLU A 41 17.20 -5.55 -1.60
C GLU A 41 16.56 -5.75 -2.99
N GLN A 42 15.66 -6.73 -3.15
CA GLN A 42 14.89 -6.89 -4.40
C GLN A 42 14.01 -5.67 -4.70
N ALA A 43 13.41 -5.06 -3.68
CA ALA A 43 12.59 -3.86 -3.85
C ALA A 43 13.43 -2.65 -4.28
N LYS A 44 14.68 -2.51 -3.80
CA LYS A 44 15.64 -1.52 -4.29
C LYS A 44 16.00 -1.76 -5.76
N GLN A 45 16.33 -3.01 -6.12
CA GLN A 45 16.75 -3.38 -7.46
C GLN A 45 15.66 -3.17 -8.52
N THR A 46 14.40 -3.36 -8.14
CA THR A 46 13.24 -3.20 -9.03
C THR A 46 12.73 -1.76 -9.11
N GLY A 47 13.28 -0.84 -8.32
CA GLY A 47 12.82 0.55 -8.26
C GLY A 47 11.53 0.75 -7.46
N PHE A 48 11.00 -0.31 -6.82
CA PHE A 48 9.87 -0.18 -5.88
C PHE A 48 10.22 0.72 -4.70
N LEU A 49 11.46 0.60 -4.20
CA LEU A 49 12.08 1.57 -3.30
C LEU A 49 13.18 2.31 -4.06
N GLN A 50 13.07 3.63 -4.14
CA GLN A 50 14.07 4.49 -4.76
C GLN A 50 15.10 5.00 -3.75
N PRO A 51 16.29 5.44 -4.18
CA PRO A 51 17.23 6.11 -3.29
C PRO A 51 16.60 7.35 -2.66
N LEU A 52 16.80 7.54 -1.36
CA LEU A 52 16.39 8.77 -0.69
C LEU A 52 17.29 9.93 -1.13
N THR A 53 16.71 10.91 -1.81
CA THR A 53 17.39 12.13 -2.27
C THR A 53 16.82 13.38 -1.59
N ASP A 54 17.56 14.49 -1.63
CA ASP A 54 17.06 15.80 -1.16
C ASP A 54 15.78 16.24 -1.89
N GLU A 55 15.67 15.89 -3.18
CA GLU A 55 14.48 16.15 -4.00
C GLU A 55 13.27 15.35 -3.52
N PHE A 56 13.47 14.07 -3.17
CA PHE A 56 12.41 13.23 -2.59
C PHE A 56 11.97 13.78 -1.23
N LEU A 57 12.93 14.15 -0.37
CA LEU A 57 12.67 14.76 0.94
C LEU A 57 11.91 16.09 0.81
N SER A 58 12.29 16.93 -0.15
CA SER A 58 11.59 18.19 -0.44
C SER A 58 10.15 17.94 -0.86
N TRP A 59 9.91 16.91 -1.68
CA TRP A 59 8.57 16.55 -2.15
C TRP A 59 7.67 16.07 -1.00
N ILE A 60 8.10 15.10 -0.20
CA ILE A 60 7.29 14.58 0.92
C ILE A 60 7.03 15.65 2.01
N GLN A 61 7.90 16.65 2.11
CA GLN A 61 7.72 17.80 3.00
C GLN A 61 6.81 18.90 2.40
N GLY A 62 6.28 18.70 1.20
CA GLY A 62 5.43 19.66 0.50
C GLY A 62 6.15 20.94 0.04
N LYS A 63 7.50 20.92 0.00
CA LYS A 63 8.33 22.06 -0.40
C LYS A 63 8.56 22.15 -1.90
N SER A 64 8.39 21.05 -2.63
CA SER A 64 8.44 21.01 -4.09
C SER A 64 7.18 20.38 -4.68
N GLN A 65 6.94 20.67 -5.95
CA GLN A 65 5.87 20.02 -6.70
C GLN A 65 6.12 18.51 -6.81
N PHE A 66 5.03 17.77 -7.03
CA PHE A 66 5.07 16.33 -7.23
C PHE A 66 6.01 15.96 -8.39
N LEU A 67 6.96 15.08 -8.13
CA LEU A 67 7.95 14.65 -9.11
C LEU A 67 7.61 13.23 -9.59
N TYR A 68 7.08 13.16 -10.82
CA TYR A 68 6.69 11.92 -11.50
C TYR A 68 7.83 10.88 -11.58
N GLN A 69 9.09 11.33 -11.49
CA GLN A 69 10.27 10.47 -11.49
C GLN A 69 10.32 9.50 -10.30
N PHE A 70 9.62 9.82 -9.20
CA PHE A 70 9.55 8.96 -8.02
C PHE A 70 8.42 7.93 -8.09
N ILE A 71 7.55 7.99 -9.10
CA ILE A 71 6.50 6.98 -9.29
C ILE A 71 7.11 5.71 -9.85
N ASN A 72 6.75 4.58 -9.24
CA ASN A 72 6.95 3.25 -9.77
C ASN A 72 5.59 2.52 -9.93
N PHE A 73 5.51 1.65 -10.94
CA PHE A 73 4.37 0.76 -11.16
C PHE A 73 4.83 -0.70 -11.13
N THR A 74 4.19 -1.53 -10.30
CA THR A 74 4.46 -2.97 -10.20
C THR A 74 3.20 -3.78 -10.51
N PHE A 75 3.18 -4.51 -11.61
CA PHE A 75 1.99 -5.26 -12.08
C PHE A 75 1.98 -6.74 -11.70
N ASN A 76 3.11 -7.31 -11.31
CA ASN A 76 3.20 -8.73 -10.99
C ASN A 76 2.93 -8.97 -9.49
N ALA A 77 1.88 -9.74 -9.19
CA ALA A 77 1.46 -10.11 -7.84
C ALA A 77 2.51 -10.86 -7.04
N GLU A 78 3.34 -11.67 -7.69
CA GLU A 78 4.47 -12.35 -7.05
C GLU A 78 5.50 -11.38 -6.49
N TYR A 79 5.60 -10.17 -7.07
CA TYR A 79 6.50 -9.12 -6.58
C TYR A 79 5.79 -8.14 -5.65
N TYR A 80 4.63 -7.61 -6.04
CA TYR A 80 4.04 -6.53 -5.24
C TYR A 80 3.49 -7.02 -3.90
N VAL A 81 2.97 -8.25 -3.79
CA VAL A 81 2.42 -8.74 -2.51
C VAL A 81 3.53 -8.83 -1.46
N PRO A 82 4.69 -9.47 -1.72
CA PRO A 82 5.82 -9.44 -0.80
C PRO A 82 6.34 -8.03 -0.53
N PHE A 83 6.43 -7.16 -1.54
CA PHE A 83 6.95 -5.80 -1.36
C PHE A 83 6.04 -4.95 -0.46
N VAL A 84 4.72 -5.03 -0.63
CA VAL A 84 3.77 -4.34 0.24
C VAL A 84 3.86 -4.86 1.67
N LYS A 85 3.89 -6.20 1.87
CA LYS A 85 4.08 -6.79 3.22
C LYS A 85 5.36 -6.28 3.88
N MET A 86 6.47 -6.29 3.14
CA MET A 86 7.77 -5.83 3.60
C MET A 86 7.74 -4.35 3.95
N MET A 87 7.14 -3.51 3.10
CA MET A 87 7.01 -2.07 3.37
C MET A 87 6.26 -1.79 4.67
N MET A 88 5.11 -2.44 4.88
CA MET A 88 4.32 -2.28 6.10
C MET A 88 5.13 -2.67 7.35
N TYR A 89 5.92 -3.74 7.25
CA TYR A 89 6.80 -4.18 8.33
C TYR A 89 7.98 -3.22 8.59
N LEU A 90 8.58 -2.66 7.55
CA LEU A 90 9.78 -1.82 7.65
C LEU A 90 9.51 -0.35 7.97
N LYS A 91 8.29 0.14 7.72
CA LYS A 91 7.92 1.53 7.99
C LYS A 91 8.09 1.96 9.46
N PRO A 92 7.64 1.19 10.46
CA PRO A 92 7.88 1.49 11.88
C PRO A 92 9.37 1.59 12.24
N HIS A 93 10.24 0.93 11.47
CA HIS A 93 11.70 0.96 11.64
C HIS A 93 12.39 2.11 10.88
N GLN A 94 11.63 2.99 10.20
CA GLN A 94 12.15 4.12 9.42
C GLN A 94 13.11 3.70 8.30
N LEU A 95 12.96 2.47 7.79
CA LEU A 95 13.75 1.97 6.65
C LEU A 95 13.07 2.25 5.31
N VAL A 96 11.77 2.55 5.33
CA VAL A 96 11.01 3.02 4.17
C VAL A 96 10.45 4.41 4.46
N VAL A 97 10.65 5.33 3.51
CA VAL A 97 10.25 6.73 3.58
C VAL A 97 9.24 7.04 2.47
N GLY A 98 8.19 7.81 2.80
CA GLY A 98 7.10 8.17 1.89
C GLY A 98 5.82 7.38 2.16
N ASP A 99 4.70 7.92 1.67
CA ASP A 99 3.35 7.42 2.00
C ASP A 99 2.54 6.97 0.78
N LEU A 100 3.07 7.18 -0.44
CA LEU A 100 2.38 6.74 -1.64
C LEU A 100 2.69 5.27 -1.90
N CYS A 101 1.77 4.39 -1.51
CA CYS A 101 1.74 2.99 -1.89
C CYS A 101 0.28 2.55 -2.01
N VAL A 102 -0.18 2.31 -3.23
CA VAL A 102 -1.59 2.04 -3.51
C VAL A 102 -1.71 0.85 -4.44
N LEU A 103 -2.42 -0.18 -3.99
CA LEU A 103 -2.85 -1.31 -4.81
C LEU A 103 -4.12 -0.90 -5.55
N ILE A 104 -4.09 -0.88 -6.87
CA ILE A 104 -5.17 -0.38 -7.72
C ILE A 104 -5.68 -1.52 -8.59
N SER A 105 -6.98 -1.80 -8.53
CA SER A 105 -7.66 -2.65 -9.50
C SER A 105 -8.68 -1.85 -10.29
N PRO A 106 -8.35 -1.45 -11.53
CA PRO A 106 -9.30 -0.77 -12.41
C PRO A 106 -10.51 -1.64 -12.74
N LYS A 107 -10.32 -2.96 -12.83
CA LYS A 107 -11.42 -3.88 -13.14
C LYS A 107 -12.44 -3.98 -12.01
N LEU A 108 -11.98 -3.86 -10.77
CA LEU A 108 -12.84 -3.85 -9.58
C LEU A 108 -13.21 -2.43 -9.13
N GLN A 109 -12.74 -1.39 -9.83
CA GLN A 109 -12.94 0.02 -9.48
C GLN A 109 -12.59 0.32 -8.01
N ILE A 110 -11.48 -0.25 -7.53
CA ILE A 110 -11.07 -0.11 -6.14
C ILE A 110 -9.56 0.15 -6.04
N ALA A 111 -9.20 1.01 -5.09
CA ALA A 111 -7.82 1.20 -4.66
C ALA A 111 -7.71 0.94 -3.15
N LEU A 112 -6.65 0.24 -2.76
CA LEU A 112 -6.32 -0.09 -1.39
C LEU A 112 -4.98 0.56 -1.06
N TYR A 113 -4.90 1.36 0.00
CA TYR A 113 -3.63 1.88 0.49
C TYR A 113 -3.30 1.22 1.83
N PRO A 114 -2.17 0.50 1.96
CA PRO A 114 -1.77 -0.11 3.21
C PRO A 114 -1.48 0.97 4.26
N HIS A 115 -1.90 0.75 5.50
CA HIS A 115 -1.53 1.57 6.64
C HIS A 115 -0.23 1.09 7.28
N ASP A 116 0.33 1.93 8.16
CA ASP A 116 1.57 1.69 8.91
C ASP A 116 1.39 0.61 10.00
N ASP A 117 1.01 -0.61 9.61
CA ASP A 117 0.94 -1.81 10.45
C ASP A 117 0.48 -3.06 9.67
N ILE A 118 -0.81 -3.37 9.72
CA ILE A 118 -1.51 -4.51 9.13
C ILE A 118 -2.81 -4.07 8.42
N GLY A 119 -3.23 -2.81 8.57
CA GLY A 119 -4.48 -2.24 8.06
C GLY A 119 -4.45 -1.79 6.60
N PHE A 120 -5.64 -1.49 6.08
CA PHE A 120 -5.84 -0.92 4.75
C PHE A 120 -6.89 0.19 4.82
N GLY A 121 -6.62 1.29 4.14
CA GLY A 121 -7.67 2.18 3.71
C GLY A 121 -8.12 1.86 2.29
N VAL A 122 -9.31 2.32 1.93
CA VAL A 122 -10.01 1.93 0.71
C VAL A 122 -10.57 3.16 0.02
N ILE A 123 -10.43 3.18 -1.31
CA ILE A 123 -10.95 4.23 -2.18
C ILE A 123 -11.74 3.53 -3.28
N ALA A 124 -13.01 3.90 -3.44
CA ALA A 124 -13.78 3.56 -4.63
C ALA A 124 -13.29 4.44 -5.80
N LEU A 125 -13.06 3.84 -6.96
CA LEU A 125 -12.61 4.54 -8.16
C LEU A 125 -13.77 4.98 -9.06
N ASP A 126 -14.99 4.59 -8.68
CA ASP A 126 -16.25 5.01 -9.27
C ASP A 126 -17.22 5.50 -8.16
N ASP A 127 -18.46 5.80 -8.56
CA ASP A 127 -19.49 6.29 -7.64
C ASP A 127 -20.14 5.16 -6.79
N ASP A 128 -19.65 3.92 -6.86
CA ASP A 128 -20.19 2.76 -6.11
C ASP A 128 -19.24 2.30 -4.99
N PRO A 129 -19.43 2.77 -3.74
CA PRO A 129 -18.54 2.42 -2.63
C PRO A 129 -18.76 1.03 -2.05
N ARG A 130 -19.76 0.26 -2.54
CA ARG A 130 -20.21 -0.98 -1.87
C ARG A 130 -19.12 -2.03 -1.75
N LEU A 131 -18.32 -2.25 -2.80
CA LEU A 131 -17.24 -3.24 -2.75
C LEU A 131 -16.19 -2.88 -1.68
N GLY A 132 -15.87 -1.59 -1.54
CA GLY A 132 -14.95 -1.12 -0.51
C GLY A 132 -15.51 -1.29 0.90
N ILE A 133 -16.79 -0.97 1.10
CA ILE A 133 -17.51 -1.20 2.36
C ILE A 133 -17.53 -2.69 2.71
N GLU A 134 -17.79 -3.56 1.74
CA GLU A 134 -17.79 -5.02 1.93
C GLU A 134 -16.41 -5.53 2.35
N PHE A 135 -15.34 -5.05 1.72
CA PHE A 135 -13.97 -5.41 2.10
C PHE A 135 -13.64 -4.96 3.53
N LEU A 136 -13.98 -3.72 3.90
CA LEU A 136 -13.76 -3.23 5.26
C LEU A 136 -14.55 -4.06 6.27
N ARG A 137 -15.85 -4.31 6.05
CA ARG A 137 -16.66 -5.17 6.92
C ARG A 137 -16.16 -6.62 6.98
N PHE A 138 -15.52 -7.11 5.93
CA PHE A 138 -14.84 -8.41 5.96
C PHE A 138 -13.66 -8.38 6.93
N CYS A 139 -12.82 -7.33 6.87
CA CYS A 139 -11.69 -7.15 7.79
C CYS A 139 -12.14 -7.01 9.26
N GLU A 140 -13.27 -6.36 9.54
CA GLU A 140 -13.83 -6.19 10.89
C GLU A 140 -14.15 -7.52 11.61
N LYS A 141 -14.32 -8.62 10.86
CA LYS A 141 -14.55 -9.96 11.45
C LYS A 141 -13.31 -10.49 12.18
N ASP A 142 -12.14 -9.95 11.89
CA ASP A 142 -10.91 -10.24 12.62
C ASP A 142 -10.74 -9.22 13.75
N GLY A 143 -10.71 -9.71 15.00
CA GLY A 143 -10.71 -8.86 16.20
C GLY A 143 -9.48 -7.95 16.38
N ARG A 144 -8.50 -8.02 15.48
CA ARG A 144 -7.36 -7.09 15.42
C ARG A 144 -7.70 -5.76 14.73
N PHE A 145 -8.81 -5.70 14.00
CA PHE A 145 -9.18 -4.55 13.18
C PHE A 145 -10.37 -3.80 13.78
N SER A 146 -10.31 -2.48 13.71
CA SER A 146 -11.44 -1.59 13.93
C SER A 146 -11.68 -0.86 12.61
N VAL A 147 -12.93 -0.82 12.17
CA VAL A 147 -13.28 -0.24 10.87
C VAL A 147 -13.97 1.09 11.06
N HIS A 148 -13.51 2.08 10.31
CA HIS A 148 -14.15 3.38 10.21
C HIS A 148 -14.63 3.59 8.77
N ILE A 149 -15.92 3.88 8.61
CA ILE A 149 -16.54 4.24 7.33
C ILE A 149 -17.20 5.59 7.52
N ASP A 150 -16.95 6.53 6.62
CA ASP A 150 -17.57 7.85 6.65
C ASP A 150 -19.10 7.73 6.53
N ALA A 151 -19.82 8.53 7.31
CA ALA A 151 -21.29 8.53 7.32
C ALA A 151 -21.86 8.93 5.95
N ASP A 152 -21.18 9.77 5.19
CA ASP A 152 -21.66 10.19 3.88
C ASP A 152 -21.50 9.07 2.84
N VAL A 153 -20.40 8.31 2.91
CA VAL A 153 -20.17 7.09 2.10
C VAL A 153 -21.22 6.01 2.39
N LEU A 154 -21.63 5.83 3.66
CA LEU A 154 -22.70 4.90 4.01
C LEU A 154 -24.04 5.29 3.39
N LYS A 155 -24.40 6.58 3.44
CA LYS A 155 -25.65 7.07 2.82
C LYS A 155 -25.65 6.90 1.31
N GLU A 156 -24.51 7.10 0.66
CA GLU A 156 -24.37 6.90 -0.78
C GLU A 156 -24.56 5.42 -1.16
N SER A 157 -24.00 4.49 -0.37
CA SER A 157 -24.16 3.05 -0.61
C SER A 157 -25.61 2.54 -0.56
N GLU A 158 -26.50 3.26 0.13
CA GLU A 158 -27.94 2.93 0.23
C GLU A 158 -28.78 3.50 -0.93
N ARG A 159 -28.21 4.38 -1.76
CA ARG A 159 -28.90 5.06 -2.86
C ARG A 159 -28.74 4.39 -4.23
N VAL A 160 -27.84 3.40 -4.34
CA VAL A 160 -27.44 2.73 -5.60
C VAL A 160 -28.01 1.33 -5.72
#